data_AF-A0A7X6QDE2-F1
#
_entry.id   AF-A0A7X6QDE2-F1
#
_cell.length_a   1.000
_cell.length_b   1.000
_cell.length_c   1.000
_cell.angle_alpha   90.00
_cell.angle_beta   90.00
_cell.angle_gamma   90.00
#
_symmetry.space_group_name_H-M   'P 1'
#
loop_
_entity.id
_entity.type
_entity.pdbx_description
1 polymer ?
#
loop_
_entity_poly.entity_id
_entity_poly.type
_entity_poly.pdbx_seq_one_letter_code
_entity_poly.pdbx_strand_id
1 'polypeptide(L)' 'PWGGVVIDEETLATTKEGVWAGGDAGTGAATGILAMGAGKTAAASIDRFIQSKSQ' A
#
# COMPACT_ATOMS: atom_id res chain seq x y z
N PRO A 1 -2.64 20.88 2.51
CA PRO A 1 -3.03 19.46 2.28
C PRO A 1 -1.85 18.54 2.58
N TRP A 2 -2.10 17.37 3.16
CA TRP A 2 -1.06 16.43 3.57
C TRP A 2 -0.28 15.91 2.34
N GLY A 3 1.05 15.81 2.43
CA GLY A 3 1.95 15.55 1.28
C GLY A 3 2.29 14.08 1.04
N GLY A 4 1.49 13.15 1.57
CA GLY A 4 1.68 11.72 1.40
C GLY A 4 1.33 11.22 -0.01
N VAL A 5 1.71 9.98 -0.30
CA VAL A 5 1.38 9.31 -1.56
C VAL A 5 -0.12 9.00 -1.57
N VAL A 6 -0.80 9.36 -2.67
CA VAL A 6 -2.21 8.98 -2.87
C VAL A 6 -2.29 7.48 -3.12
N ILE A 7 -3.10 6.81 -2.31
CA ILE A 7 -3.28 5.36 -2.33
C ILE A 7 -4.76 5.00 -2.28
N ASP A 8 -5.07 3.82 -2.80
CA ASP A 8 -6.31 3.11 -2.52
C ASP A 8 -6.26 2.54 -1.09
N GLU A 9 -7.30 2.80 -0.29
CA GLU A 9 -7.28 2.48 1.14
C GLU A 9 -7.32 0.97 1.44
N GLU A 10 -7.90 0.17 0.54
CA GLU A 10 -8.04 -1.28 0.74
C GLU A 10 -6.79 -2.04 0.28
N THR A 11 -6.20 -1.62 -0.82
CA THR A 11 -5.13 -2.33 -1.50
C THR A 11 -3.76 -1.71 -1.26
N LEU A 12 -3.72 -0.45 -0.81
CA LEU A 12 -2.53 0.40 -0.68
C LEU A 12 -1.81 0.66 -2.01
N ALA A 13 -2.47 0.40 -3.14
CA ALA A 13 -1.95 0.67 -4.47
C ALA A 13 -1.91 2.18 -4.70
N THR A 14 -0.80 2.66 -5.28
CA THR A 14 -0.70 4.06 -5.70
C THR A 14 -1.37 4.26 -7.05
N THR A 15 -1.43 5.50 -7.51
CA THR A 15 -1.86 5.81 -8.89
C THR A 15 -0.91 5.28 -9.97
N LYS A 16 0.32 4.88 -9.60
CA LYS A 16 1.27 4.23 -10.49
C LYS A 16 1.09 2.71 -10.42
N GLU A 17 0.77 2.10 -11.56
CA GLU A 17 0.61 0.65 -11.66
C GLU A 17 1.86 -0.09 -11.16
N GLY A 18 1.65 -1.14 -10.37
CA GLY A 18 2.74 -1.93 -9.79
C GLY A 18 3.52 -1.23 -8.68
N VAL A 19 2.98 -0.15 -8.10
CA VAL A 19 3.60 0.56 -6.96
C VAL A 19 2.59 0.73 -5.83
N TRP A 20 3.03 0.44 -4.60
CA TRP A 20 2.23 0.51 -3.37
C TRP A 20 2.94 1.37 -2.32
N ALA A 21 2.17 1.96 -1.40
CA ALA A 21 2.71 2.71 -0.27
C ALA A 21 1.86 2.49 0.99
N GLY A 22 2.52 2.38 2.15
CA GLY A 22 1.85 2.18 3.44
C GLY A 22 2.62 2.83 4.59
N GLY A 23 2.02 2.86 5.78
CA GLY A 23 2.56 3.59 6.93
C GLY A 23 2.65 5.09 6.66
N ASP A 24 3.62 5.77 7.26
CA ASP A 24 3.79 7.22 7.17
C ASP A 24 3.88 7.77 5.74
N ALA A 25 4.27 6.96 4.75
CA ALA A 25 4.36 7.41 3.37
C ALA A 25 2.98 7.51 2.67
N GLY A 26 1.99 6.72 3.09
CA GLY A 26 0.69 6.62 2.42
C GLY A 26 -0.51 6.91 3.32
N THR A 27 -0.51 6.43 4.56
CA THR A 27 -1.70 6.42 5.43
C THR A 27 -1.76 7.55 6.46
N GLY A 28 -0.72 8.35 6.62
CA GLY A 28 -0.63 9.24 7.78
C GLY A 28 0.40 8.80 8.79
N ALA A 29 0.70 9.67 9.75
CA ALA A 29 1.46 9.32 10.94
C ALA A 29 0.87 8.05 11.60
N ALA A 30 1.67 7.00 11.66
CA ALA A 30 1.28 5.69 12.14
C ALA A 30 2.19 5.25 13.30
N THR A 31 1.62 4.48 14.23
CA THR A 31 2.45 3.73 15.19
C THR A 31 3.07 2.53 14.47
N GLY A 32 4.16 1.98 15.02
CA GLY A 32 4.86 0.84 14.39
C GLY A 32 3.94 -0.33 14.06
N ILE A 33 2.96 -0.65 14.92
CA ILE A 33 1.98 -1.72 14.66
C ILE A 33 1.06 -1.42 13.48
N LEU A 34 0.65 -0.16 13.31
CA LEU A 34 -0.19 0.28 12.18
C LEU A 34 0.61 0.25 10.87
N ALA A 35 1.88 0.70 10.89
CA ALA A 35 2.76 0.62 9.74
C ALA A 35 3.01 -0.84 9.31
N MET A 36 3.21 -1.76 10.27
CA MET A 36 3.34 -3.19 9.98
C MET A 36 2.05 -3.80 9.42
N GLY A 37 0.89 -3.38 9.94
CA GLY A 37 -0.42 -3.76 9.40
C GLY A 37 -0.59 -3.33 7.94
N ALA A 38 -0.26 -2.09 7.62
CA ALA A 38 -0.23 -1.59 6.25
C ALA A 38 0.74 -2.39 5.36
N GLY A 39 1.94 -2.73 5.86
CA GLY A 39 2.88 -3.58 5.15
C GLY A 39 2.30 -4.95 4.78
N LYS A 40 1.54 -5.57 5.69
CA LYS A 40 0.86 -6.86 5.43
C LYS A 40 -0.21 -6.74 4.35
N THR A 41 -1.02 -5.67 4.38
CA THR A 41 -2.03 -5.40 3.36
C THR A 41 -1.40 -5.17 1.99
N ALA A 42 -0.35 -4.34 1.91
CA ALA A 42 0.37 -4.09 0.66
C ALA A 42 0.98 -5.37 0.09
N ALA A 43 1.60 -6.22 0.93
CA ALA A 43 2.19 -7.49 0.49
C ALA A 43 1.14 -8.44 -0.12
N ALA A 44 -0.02 -8.59 0.51
CA ALA A 44 -1.11 -9.41 -0.02
C ALA A 44 -1.68 -8.85 -1.35
N SER A 45 -1.71 -7.52 -1.49
CA SER A 45 -2.13 -6.84 -2.72
C SER A 45 -1.14 -7.05 -3.87
N ILE A 46 0.16 -6.90 -3.57
CA ILE A 46 1.27 -7.16 -4.51
C ILE A 46 1.21 -8.61 -5.02
N ASP A 47 1.05 -9.56 -4.11
CA ASP A 47 0.97 -10.98 -4.45
C ASP A 47 -0.18 -11.28 -5.43
N ARG A 48 -1.40 -10.78 -5.12
CA ARG A 48 -2.55 -10.90 -6.04
C ARG A 48 -2.28 -10.27 -7.41
N PHE A 49 -1.61 -9.12 -7.45
CA PHE A 49 -1.27 -8.45 -8.71
C PHE A 49 -0.26 -9.26 -9.55
N ILE A 50 0.77 -9.83 -8.93
CA ILE A 50 1.76 -10.65 -9.63
C ILE A 50 1.12 -11.92 -10.17
N GLN A 51 0.26 -12.57 -9.39
CA GLN A 51 -0.46 -13.78 -9.81
C GLN A 51 -1.39 -13.50 -10.98
N SER A 52 -2.08 -12.36 -11.01
CA SER A 52 -2.97 -12.00 -12.13
C SER A 52 -2.23 -11.69 -13.44
N LYS A 53 -0.95 -11.31 -13.38
CA LYS A 53 -0.09 -11.08 -14.55
C LYS A 53 0.59 -12.34 -15.09
N SER A 54 0.57 -13.43 -14.32
CA SER A 54 1.22 -14.70 -14.69
C SER A 54 0.29 -15.68 -15.41
N GLN A 55 -0.91 -15.23 -15.78
CA GLN A 55 -1.89 -15.96 -16.60
C GLN A 55 -1.82 -15.55 -18.07
#